data_AF-A0A1M6H2R1-F1
#
_entry.id   AF-A0A1M6H2R1-F1
#
_cell.length_a   1.000
_cell.length_b   1.000
_cell.length_c   1.000
_cell.angle_alpha   90.00
_cell.angle_beta   90.00
_cell.angle_gamma   90.00
#
_symmetry.space_group_name_H-M   'P 1'
#
loop_
_entity.id
_entity.type
_entity.pdbx_description
1 polymer ?
#
loop_
_entity_poly.entity_id
_entity_poly.type
_entity_poly.pdbx_seq_one_letter_code
_entity_poly.pdbx_strand_id
1 'polypeptide(L)'
;MKRVEPQVRLISRPQLDYEAITDYLKEVGGESWLGRFDRGELDDHLNDPQNLAEFAGRLCYRSWEPGLNPNVTRVRTDQDAYLGNILSSLHGSVLEHVNFGFVLHNVSRVLTHELIRHRPGVAVSQESLRFVRLSDLPFWFPDWAQDDPELMERAEDMLQKMEEFQLWMADHFGLDDEGVKFAEKKHKTSFMRRFAPEGVATGLVWTANVRTLRHTLEARTAPGAEEEIRLLFHRIGETLRQEAPALFGDYTVEDGAWVPQWRKV
;
A
#
# COMPACT_ATOMS: atom_id res chain seq x y z
N MET A 1 -11.66 -22.38 -13.66
CA MET A 1 -11.45 -21.56 -12.44
C MET A 1 -10.03 -21.74 -11.96
N LYS A 2 -9.38 -20.66 -11.50
CA LYS A 2 -7.99 -20.69 -11.00
C LYS A 2 -7.95 -20.28 -9.53
N ARG A 3 -7.57 -21.19 -8.64
CA ARG A 3 -7.35 -20.83 -7.22
C ARG A 3 -6.13 -19.91 -7.10
N VAL A 4 -6.25 -18.84 -6.32
CA VAL A 4 -5.17 -17.86 -6.10
C VAL A 4 -5.12 -17.41 -4.65
N GLU A 5 -3.98 -16.81 -4.27
CA GLU A 5 -3.75 -16.21 -2.95
C GLU A 5 -3.47 -14.71 -3.10
N PRO A 6 -4.07 -13.83 -2.28
CA PRO A 6 -3.74 -12.41 -2.21
C PRO A 6 -2.25 -12.20 -2.05
N GLN A 7 -1.68 -11.20 -2.71
CA GLN A 7 -0.24 -10.93 -2.70
C GLN A 7 0.03 -9.43 -2.59
N VAL A 8 1.06 -9.09 -1.82
CA VAL A 8 1.57 -7.74 -1.65
C VAL A 8 3.02 -7.71 -2.10
N ARG A 9 3.38 -6.75 -2.95
CA ARG A 9 4.77 -6.49 -3.34
C ARG A 9 5.05 -5.01 -3.24
N LEU A 10 6.06 -4.63 -2.46
CA LEU A 10 6.56 -3.26 -2.49
C LEU A 10 7.34 -3.03 -3.79
N ILE A 11 6.93 -2.01 -4.55
CA ILE A 11 7.55 -1.67 -5.85
C ILE A 11 8.10 -0.25 -5.91
N SER A 12 7.78 0.59 -4.92
CA SER A 12 8.26 1.98 -4.87
C SER A 12 8.37 2.43 -3.42
N ARG A 13 9.48 3.11 -3.12
CA ARG A 13 9.77 3.77 -1.85
C ARG A 13 10.54 5.07 -2.17
N PRO A 14 10.57 6.08 -1.28
CA PRO A 14 11.29 7.32 -1.55
C PRO A 14 12.79 7.06 -1.69
N GLN A 15 13.40 7.81 -2.60
CA GLN A 15 14.84 7.92 -2.70
C GLN A 15 15.21 9.40 -2.60
N LEU A 16 16.16 9.72 -1.74
CA LEU A 16 16.59 11.09 -1.49
C LEU A 16 17.71 11.50 -2.45
N ASP A 17 17.65 12.74 -2.91
CA ASP A 17 18.76 13.41 -3.56
C ASP A 17 19.63 14.09 -2.50
N TYR A 18 20.68 13.40 -2.08
CA TYR A 18 21.59 13.90 -1.04
C TYR A 18 22.46 15.07 -1.52
N GLU A 19 22.68 15.25 -2.83
CA GLU A 19 23.40 16.41 -3.35
C GLU A 19 22.53 17.67 -3.17
N ALA A 20 21.27 17.61 -3.60
CA ALA A 20 20.32 18.69 -3.41
C ALA A 20 20.08 19.02 -1.92
N ILE A 21 19.99 17.99 -1.06
CA ILE A 21 19.89 18.18 0.39
C ILE A 21 21.15 18.86 0.93
N THR A 22 22.33 18.43 0.49
CA THR A 22 23.61 19.00 0.93
C THR A 22 23.71 20.48 0.56
N ASP A 23 23.33 20.84 -0.66
CA ASP A 23 23.36 22.22 -1.12
C ASP A 23 22.40 23.11 -0.32
N TYR A 24 21.19 22.64 -0.05
CA TYR A 24 20.26 23.35 0.85
C TYR A 24 20.84 23.50 2.27
N LEU A 25 21.43 22.46 2.83
CA LEU A 25 21.97 22.49 4.20
C LEU A 25 23.12 23.49 4.34
N LYS A 26 23.99 23.62 3.32
CA LYS A 26 25.03 24.66 3.27
C LYS A 26 24.46 26.07 3.31
N GLU A 27 23.34 26.31 2.61
CA GLU A 27 22.70 27.62 2.61
C GLU A 27 22.14 28.00 3.98
N VAL A 28 21.64 27.03 4.74
CA VAL A 28 20.98 27.28 6.03
C VAL A 28 21.88 27.04 7.24
N GLY A 29 23.13 26.60 7.05
CA GLY A 29 24.10 26.29 8.09
C GLY A 29 23.80 24.98 8.85
N GLY A 30 23.13 24.02 8.21
CA GLY A 30 22.65 22.79 8.82
C GLY A 30 23.48 21.53 8.52
N GLU A 31 24.71 21.69 8.05
CA GLU A 31 25.53 20.60 7.51
C GLU A 31 25.87 19.50 8.54
N SER A 32 25.83 19.78 9.85
CA SER A 32 26.03 18.73 10.86
C SER A 32 25.01 17.60 10.80
N TRP A 33 23.82 17.83 10.23
CA TRP A 33 22.86 16.76 9.96
C TRP A 33 23.43 15.69 9.01
N LEU A 34 24.30 16.09 8.07
CA LEU A 34 24.99 15.18 7.16
C LEU A 34 26.08 14.36 7.84
N GLY A 35 26.65 14.83 8.96
CA GLY A 35 27.79 14.19 9.63
C GLY A 35 27.52 12.77 10.15
N ARG A 36 26.26 12.30 10.11
CA ARG A 36 25.89 10.90 10.37
C ARG A 36 26.19 9.96 9.20
N PHE A 37 26.18 10.48 7.98
CA PHE A 37 26.49 9.70 6.78
C PHE A 37 27.97 9.31 6.74
N ASP A 38 28.85 10.18 7.25
CA ASP A 38 30.29 9.92 7.36
C ASP A 38 30.65 8.82 8.37
N ARG A 39 29.72 8.43 9.25
CA ARG A 39 29.92 7.39 10.28
C ARG A 39 29.51 5.99 9.80
N GLY A 40 29.09 5.83 8.54
CA GLY A 40 28.62 4.56 8.00
C GLY A 40 27.26 4.11 8.56
N GLU A 41 26.51 5.01 9.19
CA GLU A 41 25.20 4.71 9.82
C GLU A 41 24.07 4.53 8.78
N LEU A 42 24.37 4.65 7.48
CA LEU A 42 23.43 4.43 6.37
C LEU A 42 23.01 2.97 6.18
N ASP A 43 23.70 2.03 6.84
CA ASP A 43 23.38 0.62 6.73
C ASP A 43 22.21 0.26 7.68
N ASP A 44 21.17 -0.34 7.09
CA ASP A 44 19.91 -0.88 7.61
C ASP A 44 18.97 0.05 8.41
N HIS A 45 19.50 0.90 9.30
CA HIS A 45 18.68 1.70 10.23
C HIS A 45 18.35 3.12 9.71
N LEU A 46 19.30 3.79 9.04
CA LEU A 46 19.09 5.11 8.46
C LEU A 46 18.80 5.00 6.97
N ASN A 47 17.53 4.83 6.62
CA ASN A 47 17.08 4.73 5.23
C ASN A 47 16.33 5.99 4.73
N ASP A 48 16.28 6.14 3.41
CA ASP A 48 15.67 7.30 2.74
C ASP A 48 14.23 7.64 3.19
N PRO A 49 13.30 6.68 3.39
CA PRO A 49 11.98 6.98 3.92
C PRO A 49 12.00 7.72 5.26
N GLN A 50 12.82 7.25 6.21
CA GLN A 50 12.91 7.83 7.56
C GLN A 50 13.69 9.15 7.55
N ASN A 51 14.76 9.21 6.74
CA ASN A 51 15.53 10.44 6.52
C ASN A 51 14.65 11.55 5.94
N LEU A 52 13.74 11.23 5.01
CA LEU A 52 12.82 12.19 4.42
C LEU A 52 11.83 12.75 5.47
N ALA A 53 11.27 11.90 6.32
CA ALA A 53 10.38 12.33 7.42
C ALA A 53 11.13 13.24 8.41
N GLU A 54 12.34 12.85 8.82
CA GLU A 54 13.16 13.65 9.72
C GLU A 54 13.51 15.01 9.10
N PHE A 55 14.02 15.01 7.87
CA PHE A 55 14.40 16.21 7.14
C PHE A 55 13.23 17.19 7.02
N ALA A 56 12.06 16.70 6.57
CA ALA A 56 10.85 17.51 6.47
C ALA A 56 10.43 18.10 7.84
N GLY A 57 10.49 17.30 8.91
CA GLY A 57 10.18 17.78 10.26
C GLY A 57 11.16 18.84 10.76
N ARG A 58 12.47 18.65 10.52
CA ARG A 58 13.51 19.59 10.98
C ARG A 58 13.42 20.92 10.26
N LEU A 59 13.10 20.89 8.96
CA LEU A 59 12.92 22.05 8.11
C LEU A 59 11.89 23.02 8.70
N CYS A 60 10.77 22.52 9.23
CA CYS A 60 9.71 23.35 9.84
C CYS A 60 10.22 24.26 10.98
N TYR A 61 11.26 23.83 11.71
CA TYR A 61 11.79 24.55 12.87
C TYR A 61 13.24 25.02 12.68
N ARG A 62 13.84 24.81 11.50
CA ARG A 62 15.28 24.96 11.25
C ARG A 62 16.14 24.32 12.36
N SER A 63 15.73 23.13 12.79
CA SER A 63 16.33 22.43 13.94
C SER A 63 17.48 21.52 13.52
N TRP A 64 18.41 22.08 12.75
CA TRP A 64 19.63 21.39 12.30
C TRP A 64 20.74 21.52 13.33
N GLU A 65 21.00 22.75 13.80
CA GLU A 65 21.94 23.07 14.87
C GLU A 65 21.34 24.03 15.89
N PRO A 66 21.79 24.00 17.17
CA PRO A 66 21.45 25.03 18.14
C PRO A 66 21.83 26.43 17.63
N GLY A 67 20.92 27.40 17.78
CA GLY A 67 21.16 28.79 17.42
C GLY A 67 20.79 29.20 15.98
N LEU A 68 20.61 28.26 15.04
CA LEU A 68 20.09 28.59 13.70
C LEU A 68 18.64 29.10 13.73
N ASN A 69 17.87 28.59 14.70
CA ASN A 69 16.62 29.16 15.15
C ASN A 69 16.85 29.66 16.58
N PRO A 70 16.62 30.94 16.90
CA PRO A 70 16.80 31.49 18.25
C PRO A 70 16.03 30.74 19.35
N ASN A 71 14.94 30.06 18.98
CA ASN A 71 14.13 29.25 19.90
C ASN A 71 14.66 27.82 20.09
N VAL A 72 15.60 27.36 19.27
CA VAL A 72 16.18 26.01 19.32
C VAL A 72 17.50 26.04 20.07
N THR A 73 17.46 25.59 21.33
CA THR A 73 18.63 25.54 22.21
C THR A 73 19.29 24.17 22.27
N ARG A 74 18.59 23.13 21.82
CA ARG A 74 19.09 21.75 21.72
C ARG A 74 18.48 21.08 20.50
N VAL A 75 19.22 20.15 19.92
CA VAL A 75 18.81 19.35 18.78
C VAL A 75 18.96 17.87 19.15
N ARG A 76 17.94 17.05 18.88
CA ARG A 76 18.05 15.59 19.03
C ARG A 76 18.91 15.05 17.91
N THR A 77 19.89 14.21 18.24
CA THR A 77 20.78 13.57 17.25
C THR A 77 20.35 12.16 16.87
N ASP A 78 19.62 11.49 17.77
CA ASP A 78 19.05 10.16 17.57
C ASP A 78 17.77 10.27 16.70
N GLN A 79 17.76 9.58 15.55
CA GLN A 79 16.66 9.63 14.59
C GLN A 79 15.38 8.98 15.15
N ASP A 80 15.49 7.83 15.83
CA ASP A 80 14.34 7.13 16.38
C ASP A 80 13.63 7.95 17.44
N ALA A 81 14.41 8.55 18.35
CA ALA A 81 13.88 9.48 19.33
C ALA A 81 13.24 10.72 18.67
N TYR A 82 13.77 11.17 17.54
CA TYR A 82 13.19 12.28 16.78
C TYR A 82 11.87 11.90 16.11
N LEU A 83 11.82 10.78 15.40
CA LEU A 83 10.63 10.29 14.71
C LEU A 83 9.56 9.84 15.71
N GLY A 84 9.92 9.16 16.80
CA GLY A 84 9.01 8.87 17.91
C GLY A 84 8.46 10.14 18.58
N ASN A 85 9.24 11.23 18.63
CA ASN A 85 8.72 12.52 19.06
C ASN A 85 7.69 13.10 18.06
N ILE A 86 7.90 12.95 16.74
CA ILE A 86 6.90 13.35 15.73
C ILE A 86 5.57 12.61 15.97
N LEU A 87 5.63 11.29 16.19
CA LEU A 87 4.45 10.47 16.44
C LEU A 87 3.74 10.87 17.74
N SER A 88 4.47 10.96 18.86
CA SER A 88 3.90 11.35 20.16
C SER A 88 3.39 12.79 20.21
N SER A 89 3.96 13.71 19.41
CA SER A 89 3.48 15.09 19.28
C SER A 89 2.33 15.26 18.29
N LEU A 90 1.88 14.17 17.63
CA LEU A 90 0.82 14.17 16.62
C LEU A 90 1.14 15.07 15.41
N HIS A 91 2.41 15.20 15.03
CA HIS A 91 2.85 15.99 13.87
C HIS A 91 2.74 15.20 12.55
N GLY A 92 1.59 14.56 12.32
CA GLY A 92 1.45 13.59 11.24
C GLY A 92 1.49 14.16 9.81
N SER A 93 1.34 15.47 9.63
CA SER A 93 1.51 16.09 8.31
C SER A 93 2.92 15.90 7.74
N VAL A 94 3.93 15.79 8.60
CA VAL A 94 5.32 15.50 8.19
C VAL A 94 5.41 14.14 7.50
N LEU A 95 4.59 13.18 7.90
CA LEU A 95 4.57 11.82 7.36
C LEU A 95 3.95 11.76 5.95
N GLU A 96 3.25 12.81 5.51
CA GLU A 96 2.62 12.85 4.18
C GLU A 96 3.64 12.96 3.04
N HIS A 97 4.87 13.38 3.34
CA HIS A 97 5.97 13.45 2.36
C HIS A 97 6.52 12.06 1.97
N VAL A 98 6.36 11.06 2.85
CA VAL A 98 6.91 9.71 2.65
C VAL A 98 5.85 8.83 2.01
N ASN A 99 6.14 8.27 0.83
CA ASN A 99 5.18 7.50 0.02
C ASN A 99 5.71 6.10 -0.32
N PHE A 100 4.86 5.08 -0.21
CA PHE A 100 5.16 3.71 -0.62
C PHE A 100 4.16 3.24 -1.68
N GLY A 101 4.66 2.57 -2.71
CA GLY A 101 3.87 2.00 -3.80
C GLY A 101 3.91 0.48 -3.79
N PHE A 102 2.73 -0.14 -3.87
CA PHE A 102 2.55 -1.58 -3.81
C PHE A 102 1.87 -2.10 -5.08
N VAL A 103 2.30 -3.27 -5.56
CA VAL A 103 1.46 -4.12 -6.39
C VAL A 103 0.69 -5.05 -5.46
N LEU A 104 -0.62 -4.91 -5.49
CA LEU A 104 -1.58 -5.79 -4.83
C LEU A 104 -2.16 -6.68 -5.93
N HIS A 105 -1.95 -7.99 -5.83
CA HIS A 105 -2.37 -8.94 -6.86
C HIS A 105 -3.12 -10.12 -6.25
N ASN A 106 -3.94 -10.78 -7.06
CA ASN A 106 -4.85 -11.85 -6.65
C ASN A 106 -5.76 -11.44 -5.48
N VAL A 107 -6.12 -10.16 -5.42
CA VAL A 107 -7.10 -9.62 -4.47
C VAL A 107 -8.46 -9.53 -5.14
N SER A 108 -9.55 -9.79 -4.44
CA SER A 108 -10.89 -9.77 -5.00
C SER A 108 -11.34 -8.35 -5.39
N ARG A 109 -12.34 -8.25 -6.27
CA ARG A 109 -12.99 -6.95 -6.53
C ARG A 109 -13.72 -6.44 -5.29
N VAL A 110 -14.26 -7.33 -4.44
CA VAL A 110 -14.83 -6.99 -3.12
C VAL A 110 -13.82 -6.18 -2.31
N LEU A 111 -12.62 -6.71 -2.09
CA LEU A 111 -11.55 -6.02 -1.35
C LEU A 111 -11.24 -4.68 -2.00
N THR A 112 -11.07 -4.65 -3.33
CA THR A 112 -10.69 -3.39 -3.99
C THR A 112 -11.76 -2.31 -3.83
N HIS A 113 -13.04 -2.70 -3.79
CA HIS A 113 -14.16 -1.80 -3.59
C HIS A 113 -14.14 -1.15 -2.18
N GLU A 114 -13.62 -1.86 -1.18
CA GLU A 114 -13.35 -1.31 0.16
C GLU A 114 -12.08 -0.46 0.21
N LEU A 115 -11.01 -0.91 -0.45
CA LEU A 115 -9.71 -0.27 -0.45
C LEU A 115 -9.77 1.14 -1.07
N ILE A 116 -10.47 1.29 -2.21
CA ILE A 116 -10.56 2.58 -2.92
C ILE A 116 -11.38 3.65 -2.18
N ARG A 117 -11.99 3.32 -1.04
CA ARG A 117 -12.70 4.28 -0.19
C ARG A 117 -11.74 5.19 0.60
N HIS A 118 -10.47 4.78 0.72
CA HIS A 118 -9.39 5.55 1.30
C HIS A 118 -8.83 6.55 0.28
N ARG A 119 -9.13 7.83 0.48
CA ARG A 119 -8.92 8.88 -0.54
C ARG A 119 -7.69 9.77 -0.31
N PRO A 120 -7.44 10.31 0.89
CA PRO A 120 -6.31 11.22 1.09
C PRO A 120 -4.98 10.50 0.90
N GLY A 121 -4.04 11.15 0.21
CA GLY A 121 -2.67 10.64 0.08
C GLY A 121 -2.55 9.31 -0.66
N VAL A 122 -3.53 8.95 -1.50
CA VAL A 122 -3.60 7.67 -2.22
C VAL A 122 -3.63 7.88 -3.73
N ALA A 123 -2.95 7.01 -4.46
CA ALA A 123 -3.08 6.87 -5.91
C ALA A 123 -3.36 5.40 -6.28
N VAL A 124 -4.23 5.18 -7.27
CA VAL A 124 -4.71 3.85 -7.67
C VAL A 124 -4.63 3.67 -9.17
N SER A 125 -4.06 2.55 -9.61
CA SER A 125 -4.16 2.07 -11.00
C SER A 125 -4.54 0.59 -10.98
N GLN A 126 -5.77 0.29 -11.39
CA GLN A 126 -6.34 -1.07 -11.30
C GLN A 126 -6.57 -1.67 -12.68
N GLU A 127 -6.39 -2.98 -12.79
CA GLU A 127 -6.74 -3.76 -13.96
C GLU A 127 -8.19 -3.51 -14.38
N SER A 128 -8.37 -3.21 -15.67
CA SER A 128 -9.65 -2.79 -16.19
C SER A 128 -10.35 -3.93 -16.90
N LEU A 129 -11.39 -4.49 -16.28
CA LEU A 129 -12.31 -5.45 -16.93
C LEU A 129 -13.12 -4.84 -18.09
N ARG A 130 -12.90 -3.57 -18.48
CA ARG A 130 -13.38 -3.05 -19.78
C ARG A 130 -12.49 -3.49 -20.93
N PHE A 131 -11.24 -3.84 -20.63
CA PHE A 131 -10.17 -4.09 -21.58
C PHE A 131 -9.63 -5.51 -21.44
N VAL A 132 -9.34 -5.93 -20.20
CA VAL A 132 -8.91 -7.30 -19.89
C VAL A 132 -10.14 -8.19 -19.94
N ARG A 133 -10.11 -9.14 -20.89
CA ARG A 133 -11.13 -10.19 -21.03
C ARG A 133 -10.77 -11.32 -20.08
N LEU A 134 -11.77 -11.84 -19.38
CA LEU A 134 -11.63 -12.99 -18.49
C LEU A 134 -11.67 -14.26 -19.34
N SER A 135 -10.55 -14.99 -19.38
CA SER A 135 -10.46 -16.36 -19.92
C SER A 135 -10.57 -17.42 -18.82
N ASP A 136 -10.18 -17.03 -17.62
CA ASP A 136 -10.30 -17.77 -16.37
C ASP A 136 -10.85 -16.83 -15.30
N LEU A 137 -11.48 -17.41 -14.27
CA LEU A 137 -11.89 -16.71 -13.07
C LEU A 137 -10.92 -17.05 -11.95
N PRO A 138 -9.90 -16.21 -11.68
CA PRO A 138 -9.07 -16.37 -10.50
C PRO A 138 -9.89 -16.06 -9.24
N PHE A 139 -9.80 -16.90 -8.21
CA PHE A 139 -10.61 -16.79 -7.00
C PHE A 139 -9.82 -17.24 -5.77
N TRP A 140 -9.95 -16.50 -4.66
CA TRP A 140 -9.36 -16.84 -3.36
C TRP A 140 -10.45 -17.34 -2.41
N PHE A 141 -10.12 -18.36 -1.62
CA PHE A 141 -11.00 -18.90 -0.58
C PHE A 141 -10.26 -18.84 0.77
N PRO A 142 -10.88 -18.34 1.83
CA PRO A 142 -10.29 -18.40 3.16
C PRO A 142 -10.21 -19.85 3.66
N ASP A 143 -9.30 -20.12 4.59
CA ASP A 143 -9.02 -21.49 5.09
C ASP A 143 -10.29 -22.19 5.60
N TRP A 144 -11.13 -21.48 6.35
CA TRP A 144 -12.37 -22.03 6.88
C TRP A 144 -13.37 -22.45 5.80
N ALA A 145 -13.34 -21.81 4.63
CA ALA A 145 -14.20 -22.20 3.50
C ALA A 145 -13.64 -23.43 2.80
N GLN A 146 -12.31 -23.56 2.72
CA GLN A 146 -11.64 -24.73 2.14
C GLN A 146 -11.85 -26.00 2.98
N ASP A 147 -12.06 -25.84 4.29
CA ASP A 147 -12.37 -26.93 5.22
C ASP A 147 -13.80 -27.49 5.10
N ASP A 148 -14.65 -26.89 4.25
CA ASP A 148 -16.01 -27.36 3.95
C ASP A 148 -16.08 -27.92 2.50
N PRO A 149 -16.00 -29.25 2.32
CA PRO A 149 -16.00 -29.86 0.99
C PRO A 149 -17.29 -29.63 0.20
N GLU A 150 -18.45 -29.57 0.86
CA GLU A 150 -19.73 -29.36 0.17
C GLU A 150 -19.83 -27.91 -0.34
N LEU A 151 -19.43 -26.94 0.49
CA LEU A 151 -19.34 -25.54 0.09
C LEU A 151 -18.41 -25.38 -1.11
N MET A 152 -17.21 -25.98 -1.05
CA MET A 152 -16.23 -25.89 -2.13
C MET A 152 -16.76 -26.49 -3.43
N GLU A 153 -17.35 -27.69 -3.40
CA GLU A 153 -17.93 -28.32 -4.61
C GLU A 153 -18.98 -27.41 -5.28
N ARG A 154 -19.91 -26.86 -4.48
CA ARG A 154 -20.97 -25.97 -5.00
C ARG A 154 -20.42 -24.63 -5.51
N ALA A 155 -19.44 -24.06 -4.82
CA ALA A 155 -18.81 -22.81 -5.23
C ALA A 155 -18.03 -22.98 -6.54
N GLU A 156 -17.29 -24.08 -6.68
CA GLU A 156 -16.52 -24.38 -7.89
C GLU A 156 -17.41 -24.63 -9.09
N ASP A 157 -18.50 -25.40 -8.95
CA ASP A 157 -19.49 -25.60 -10.03
C ASP A 157 -20.10 -24.26 -10.50
N MET A 158 -20.43 -23.37 -9.56
CA MET A 158 -20.96 -22.05 -9.90
C MET A 158 -19.93 -21.18 -10.64
N LEU A 159 -18.68 -21.13 -10.15
CA LEU A 159 -17.61 -20.38 -10.81
C LEU A 159 -17.28 -20.95 -12.19
N GLN A 160 -17.29 -22.26 -12.35
CA GLN A 160 -17.07 -22.92 -13.64
C GLN A 160 -18.15 -22.50 -14.66
N LYS A 161 -19.43 -22.52 -14.28
CA LYS A 161 -20.52 -22.06 -15.16
C LYS A 161 -20.37 -20.59 -15.58
N MET A 162 -19.91 -19.73 -14.66
CA MET A 162 -19.64 -18.33 -14.98
C MET A 162 -18.47 -18.19 -15.97
N GLU A 163 -17.40 -18.96 -15.79
CA GLU A 163 -16.24 -19.00 -16.70
C GLU A 163 -16.62 -19.50 -18.10
N GLU A 164 -17.35 -20.62 -18.19
CA GLU A 164 -17.90 -21.16 -19.43
C GLU A 164 -18.77 -20.13 -20.16
N PHE A 165 -19.59 -19.37 -19.42
CA PHE A 165 -20.41 -18.32 -19.99
C PHE A 165 -19.58 -17.13 -20.53
N GLN A 166 -18.48 -16.75 -19.87
CA GLN A 166 -17.55 -15.74 -20.39
C GLN A 166 -16.92 -16.19 -21.71
N LEU A 167 -16.45 -17.44 -21.78
CA LEU A 167 -15.85 -18.02 -22.99
C LEU A 167 -16.86 -18.12 -24.13
N TRP A 168 -18.07 -18.60 -23.84
CA TRP A 168 -19.16 -18.65 -24.80
C TRP A 168 -19.53 -17.28 -25.36
N MET A 169 -19.63 -16.24 -24.51
CA MET A 169 -19.88 -14.87 -25.00
C MET A 169 -18.76 -14.37 -25.92
N ALA A 170 -17.50 -14.69 -25.60
CA ALA A 170 -16.36 -14.28 -26.42
C ALA A 170 -16.42 -14.90 -27.83
N ASP A 171 -16.73 -16.20 -27.90
CA ASP A 171 -16.92 -16.96 -29.15
C ASP A 171 -18.15 -16.46 -29.91
N HIS A 172 -19.30 -16.33 -29.24
CA HIS A 172 -20.55 -15.86 -29.83
C HIS A 172 -20.45 -14.46 -30.45
N PHE A 173 -19.63 -13.58 -29.85
CA PHE A 173 -19.36 -12.26 -30.40
C PHE A 173 -18.22 -12.23 -31.43
N GLY A 174 -17.60 -13.36 -31.74
CA GLY A 174 -16.48 -13.45 -32.69
C GLY A 174 -15.28 -12.61 -32.26
N LEU A 175 -15.02 -12.46 -30.95
CA LEU A 175 -14.02 -11.49 -30.47
C LEU A 175 -12.59 -11.83 -30.89
N ASP A 176 -12.33 -13.08 -31.26
CA ASP A 176 -11.05 -13.56 -31.76
C ASP A 176 -10.98 -13.64 -33.29
N ASP A 177 -12.05 -13.30 -33.99
CA ASP A 177 -12.09 -13.27 -35.45
C ASP A 177 -11.14 -12.20 -36.01
N GLU A 178 -10.57 -12.48 -37.19
CA GLU A 178 -9.69 -11.55 -37.88
C GLU A 178 -10.44 -10.26 -38.25
N GLY A 179 -9.77 -9.12 -38.07
CA GLY A 179 -10.31 -7.80 -38.45
C GLY A 179 -11.25 -7.16 -37.42
N VAL A 180 -11.60 -7.83 -36.32
CA VAL A 180 -12.43 -7.22 -35.26
C VAL A 180 -11.67 -6.09 -34.57
N LYS A 181 -12.21 -4.87 -34.70
CA LYS A 181 -11.62 -3.65 -34.14
C LYS A 181 -11.60 -3.70 -32.62
N PHE A 182 -10.52 -3.17 -32.02
CA PHE A 182 -10.37 -3.09 -30.56
C PHE A 182 -11.53 -2.36 -29.86
N ALA A 183 -12.11 -1.33 -30.48
CA ALA A 183 -13.26 -0.61 -29.94
C ALA A 183 -14.48 -1.53 -29.74
N GLU A 184 -14.70 -2.46 -30.67
CA GLU A 184 -15.78 -3.46 -30.57
C GLU A 184 -15.45 -4.47 -29.47
N LYS A 185 -14.22 -5.02 -29.45
CA LYS A 185 -13.77 -5.93 -28.39
C LYS A 185 -13.96 -5.31 -27.00
N LYS A 186 -13.57 -4.05 -26.83
CA LYS A 186 -13.74 -3.29 -25.59
C LYS A 186 -15.22 -3.08 -25.23
N HIS A 187 -16.09 -2.78 -26.20
CA HIS A 187 -17.51 -2.57 -25.95
C HIS A 187 -18.18 -3.86 -25.43
N LYS A 188 -17.91 -5.00 -26.08
CA LYS A 188 -18.43 -6.31 -25.67
C LYS A 188 -17.83 -6.79 -24.36
N THR A 189 -16.51 -6.70 -24.18
CA THR A 189 -15.82 -7.04 -22.91
C THR A 189 -16.40 -6.24 -21.74
N SER A 190 -16.68 -4.95 -21.95
CA SER A 190 -17.31 -4.09 -20.94
C SER A 190 -18.73 -4.52 -20.56
N PHE A 191 -19.45 -5.24 -21.42
CA PHE A 191 -20.74 -5.86 -21.10
C PHE A 191 -20.53 -7.21 -20.40
N MET A 192 -19.67 -8.07 -20.95
CA MET A 192 -19.39 -9.42 -20.43
C MET A 192 -18.97 -9.41 -18.95
N ARG A 193 -18.18 -8.43 -18.52
CA ARG A 193 -17.75 -8.28 -17.12
C ARG A 193 -18.90 -8.18 -16.11
N ARG A 194 -20.13 -7.85 -16.53
CA ARG A 194 -21.32 -7.78 -15.65
C ARG A 194 -21.69 -9.14 -15.07
N PHE A 195 -21.21 -10.22 -15.68
CA PHE A 195 -21.44 -11.59 -15.23
C PHE A 195 -20.23 -12.18 -14.49
N ALA A 196 -19.15 -11.40 -14.31
CA ALA A 196 -18.05 -11.81 -13.44
C ALA A 196 -18.48 -11.63 -11.97
N PRO A 197 -18.15 -12.57 -11.08
CA PRO A 197 -18.46 -12.43 -9.66
C PRO A 197 -17.61 -11.30 -9.06
N GLU A 198 -18.12 -10.60 -8.04
CA GLU A 198 -17.34 -9.61 -7.28
C GLU A 198 -16.11 -10.25 -6.59
N GLY A 199 -16.16 -11.55 -6.31
CA GLY A 199 -15.02 -12.29 -5.78
C GLY A 199 -13.90 -12.55 -6.79
N VAL A 200 -14.08 -12.20 -8.08
CA VAL A 200 -13.02 -12.39 -9.08
C VAL A 200 -11.76 -11.62 -8.68
N ALA A 201 -10.64 -12.32 -8.63
CA ALA A 201 -9.37 -11.74 -8.25
C ALA A 201 -8.83 -10.83 -9.37
N THR A 202 -8.11 -9.80 -8.98
CA THR A 202 -7.59 -8.76 -9.88
C THR A 202 -6.21 -8.28 -9.41
N GLY A 203 -5.68 -7.28 -10.09
CA GLY A 203 -4.44 -6.61 -9.73
C GLY A 203 -4.59 -5.09 -9.74
N LEU A 204 -3.87 -4.42 -8.85
CA LEU A 204 -3.73 -2.97 -8.85
C LEU A 204 -2.36 -2.54 -8.32
N VAL A 205 -1.92 -1.38 -8.81
CA VAL A 205 -0.95 -0.56 -8.12
C VAL A 205 -1.71 0.35 -7.15
N TRP A 206 -1.27 0.35 -5.89
CA TRP A 206 -1.78 1.21 -4.85
C TRP A 206 -0.62 1.91 -4.15
N THR A 207 -0.60 3.23 -4.21
CA THR A 207 0.43 4.06 -3.57
C THR A 207 -0.23 4.86 -2.46
N ALA A 208 0.41 4.93 -1.29
CA ALA A 208 -0.07 5.73 -0.18
C ALA A 208 1.08 6.39 0.61
N ASN A 209 0.81 7.57 1.16
CA ASN A 209 1.72 8.21 2.10
C ASN A 209 1.65 7.57 3.50
N VAL A 210 2.68 7.76 4.33
CA VAL A 210 2.79 7.12 5.66
C VAL A 210 1.62 7.49 6.56
N ARG A 211 1.13 8.73 6.52
CA ARG A 211 -0.03 9.14 7.32
C ARG A 211 -1.27 8.30 6.98
N THR A 212 -1.54 8.14 5.68
CA THR A 212 -2.65 7.29 5.22
C THR A 212 -2.40 5.81 5.49
N LEU A 213 -1.16 5.33 5.37
CA LEU A 213 -0.81 3.94 5.70
C LEU A 213 -1.06 3.63 7.17
N ARG A 214 -0.70 4.53 8.08
CA ARG A 214 -0.99 4.40 9.51
C ARG A 214 -2.51 4.33 9.75
N HIS A 215 -3.26 5.27 9.16
CA HIS A 215 -4.72 5.27 9.27
C HIS A 215 -5.35 3.96 8.75
N THR A 216 -4.90 3.48 7.59
CA THR A 216 -5.50 2.32 6.93
C THR A 216 -5.10 1.02 7.61
N LEU A 217 -3.89 0.90 8.17
CA LEU A 217 -3.49 -0.22 9.04
C LEU A 217 -4.43 -0.34 10.23
N GLU A 218 -4.64 0.72 11.02
CA GLU A 218 -5.56 0.71 12.17
C GLU A 218 -6.98 0.33 11.72
N ALA A 219 -7.50 0.99 10.67
CA ALA A 219 -8.88 0.83 10.24
C ALA A 219 -9.19 -0.54 9.60
N ARG A 220 -8.23 -1.12 8.86
CA ARG A 220 -8.46 -2.31 8.03
C ARG A 220 -7.94 -3.61 8.63
N THR A 221 -7.26 -3.53 9.77
CA THR A 221 -6.90 -4.72 10.56
C THR A 221 -7.80 -4.90 11.79
N ALA A 222 -8.62 -3.89 12.11
CA ALA A 222 -9.59 -3.92 13.21
C ALA A 222 -10.48 -5.18 13.17
N PRO A 223 -10.94 -5.70 14.33
CA PRO A 223 -11.68 -6.96 14.39
C PRO A 223 -12.96 -7.03 13.54
N GLY A 224 -13.60 -5.88 13.28
CA GLY A 224 -14.81 -5.79 12.46
C GLY A 224 -14.56 -5.61 10.96
N ALA A 225 -13.31 -5.55 10.51
CA ALA A 225 -12.98 -5.47 9.10
C ALA A 225 -13.11 -6.86 8.42
N GLU A 226 -13.37 -6.85 7.11
CA GLU A 226 -13.49 -8.05 6.30
C GLU A 226 -12.17 -8.86 6.27
N GLU A 227 -12.25 -10.18 6.15
CA GLU A 227 -11.12 -11.09 6.33
C GLU A 227 -9.99 -10.88 5.31
N GLU A 228 -10.32 -10.75 4.01
CA GLU A 228 -9.34 -10.54 2.95
C GLU A 228 -8.60 -9.21 3.14
N ILE A 229 -9.31 -8.13 3.47
CA ILE A 229 -8.68 -6.82 3.67
C ILE A 229 -7.81 -6.80 4.93
N ARG A 230 -8.18 -7.54 5.99
CA ARG A 230 -7.33 -7.74 7.17
C ARG A 230 -6.05 -8.48 6.82
N LEU A 231 -6.14 -9.57 6.06
CA LEU A 231 -4.98 -10.33 5.57
C LEU A 231 -4.05 -9.44 4.73
N LEU A 232 -4.61 -8.65 3.83
CA LEU A 232 -3.85 -7.75 2.97
C LEU A 232 -3.10 -6.69 3.79
N PHE A 233 -3.79 -6.00 4.70
CA PHE A 233 -3.17 -4.95 5.50
C PHE A 233 -2.19 -5.50 6.54
N HIS A 234 -2.38 -6.73 7.04
CA HIS A 234 -1.37 -7.39 7.85
C HIS A 234 -0.04 -7.54 7.08
N ARG A 235 -0.07 -7.99 5.82
CA ARG A 235 1.13 -8.12 4.98
C ARG A 235 1.75 -6.78 4.61
N ILE A 236 0.93 -5.76 4.36
CA ILE A 236 1.41 -4.37 4.16
C ILE A 236 2.09 -3.87 5.43
N GLY A 237 1.51 -4.11 6.61
CA GLY A 237 2.07 -3.70 7.90
C GLY A 237 3.43 -4.33 8.18
N GLU A 238 3.56 -5.64 7.96
CA GLU A 238 4.84 -6.34 8.09
C GLU A 238 5.92 -5.75 7.17
N THR A 239 5.56 -5.47 5.92
CA THR A 239 6.47 -4.83 4.96
C THR A 239 6.89 -3.44 5.45
N LEU A 240 5.96 -2.63 5.94
CA LEU A 240 6.22 -1.27 6.38
C LEU A 240 7.03 -1.21 7.69
N ARG A 241 6.82 -2.16 8.60
CA ARG A 241 7.61 -2.27 9.83
C ARG A 241 9.08 -2.58 9.52
N GLN A 242 9.35 -3.34 8.45
CA GLN A 242 10.71 -3.61 7.97
C GLN A 242 11.31 -2.38 7.26
N GLU A 243 10.51 -1.70 6.43
CA GLU A 243 10.99 -0.61 5.57
C GLU A 243 11.12 0.75 6.27
N ALA A 244 10.36 1.00 7.34
CA ALA A 244 10.43 2.24 8.10
C ALA A 244 10.11 1.99 9.59
N PRO A 245 11.00 1.28 10.33
CA PRO A 245 10.75 0.84 11.69
C PRO A 245 10.39 1.97 12.66
N ALA A 246 11.02 3.15 12.59
CA ALA A 246 10.66 4.26 13.47
C ALA A 246 9.28 4.88 13.19
N LEU A 247 8.71 4.62 12.01
CA LEU A 247 7.39 5.11 11.60
C LEU A 247 6.26 4.10 11.82
N PHE A 248 6.57 2.81 12.05
CA PHE A 248 5.59 1.73 12.21
C PHE A 248 5.89 0.76 13.37
N GLY A 249 7.01 0.92 14.07
CA GLY A 249 7.44 0.07 15.17
C GLY A 249 6.62 0.24 16.45
N ASP A 250 5.82 1.29 16.54
CA ASP A 250 4.90 1.53 17.65
C ASP A 250 3.60 0.72 17.58
N TYR A 251 3.38 0.01 16.47
CA TYR A 251 2.27 -0.91 16.35
C TYR A 251 2.56 -2.21 17.06
N THR A 252 1.60 -2.65 17.87
CA THR A 252 1.49 -4.03 18.36
C THR A 252 0.45 -4.78 17.52
N VAL A 253 0.55 -6.10 17.43
CA VAL A 253 -0.43 -6.94 16.72
C VAL A 253 -1.18 -7.80 17.73
N GLU A 254 -2.48 -7.56 17.87
CA GLU A 254 -3.37 -8.25 18.80
C GLU A 254 -4.52 -8.88 18.00
N ASP A 255 -4.65 -10.20 18.01
CA ASP A 255 -5.65 -10.94 17.23
C ASP A 255 -5.72 -10.52 15.74
N GLY A 256 -4.57 -10.21 15.16
CA GLY A 256 -4.41 -9.74 13.78
C GLY A 256 -4.70 -8.25 13.57
N ALA A 257 -5.16 -7.52 14.60
CA ALA A 257 -5.33 -6.07 14.56
C ALA A 257 -4.02 -5.34 14.88
N TRP A 258 -3.68 -4.36 14.05
CA TRP A 258 -2.53 -3.48 14.23
C TRP A 258 -2.93 -2.28 15.09
N VAL A 259 -2.45 -2.25 16.33
CA VAL A 259 -2.80 -1.23 17.32
C VAL A 259 -1.60 -0.31 17.56
N PRO A 260 -1.66 0.98 17.15
CA PRO A 260 -0.57 1.91 17.37
C PRO A 260 -0.56 2.45 18.79
N GLN A 261 0.64 2.72 19.32
CA GLN A 261 0.79 3.50 20.55
C GLN A 261 0.23 4.92 20.38
N TRP A 262 0.43 5.54 19.20
CA TRP A 262 -0.05 6.89 18.90
C TRP A 262 -1.08 6.87 17.77
N ARG A 263 -2.34 7.14 18.14
CA ARG A 263 -3.47 7.23 17.20
C ARG A 263 -3.62 8.63 16.63
N LYS A 264 -4.25 8.74 15.45
CA LYS A 264 -4.56 10.01 14.77
C LYS A 264 -3.33 10.87 14.43
N VAL A 265 -2.18 10.21 14.24
CA VAL A 265 -0.99 10.83 13.65
C VAL A 265 -1.25 11.00 12.16
#